data_AF-R0M7M2-F1
#
_entry.id   AF-R0M7M2-F1
#
_cell.length_a   1.000
_cell.length_b   1.000
_cell.length_c   1.000
_cell.angle_alpha   90.00
_cell.angle_beta   90.00
_cell.angle_gamma   90.00
#
_symmetry.space_group_name_H-M   'P 1'
#
loop_
_entity.id
_entity.type
_entity.pdbx_description
1 polymer ?
#
loop_
_entity_poly.entity_id
_entity_poly.type
_entity_poly.pdbx_seq_one_letter_code
_entity_poly.pdbx_strand_id
1 'polypeptide(L)'
;MKCKEKKSFDEDKNPKRVKEEISLVNFETDDPFEIFFDNYKENIEEILQPEDNNENVELLDTKEPKSSKSKLTDNDFMNILKFTKIEKPLKKCNVFGICQQLKILSNNELDGFKITLYKFPFEMNLKFDNSEIIKKIFLIFVSSLKDAFKKYKEEKKEFFVKFNCDFLHFGSELKTTKGLKKILLANEINFTEEDEYIHIPFNEICLVVDLILNINLTVTSTIPFVLSKYPFENSMVYSVNMKKIRTIKQEGKIYISYILNGPIWLEFCDDLLEHNNKIVW
;
A
#
# COMPACT_ATOMS: atom_id res chain seq x y z
N MET A 1 68.80 -23.17 -3.09
CA MET A 1 69.75 -22.56 -4.05
C MET A 1 69.12 -21.31 -4.63
N LYS A 2 69.89 -20.22 -4.71
CA LYS A 2 69.50 -18.87 -5.12
C LYS A 2 69.42 -18.73 -6.65
N CYS A 3 68.56 -17.82 -7.14
CA CYS A 3 68.75 -16.81 -8.20
C CYS A 3 67.37 -16.50 -8.82
N LYS A 4 66.76 -15.32 -8.61
CA LYS A 4 67.00 -14.00 -9.26
C LYS A 4 66.91 -14.07 -10.79
N GLU A 5 66.34 -13.15 -11.55
CA GLU A 5 65.48 -11.95 -11.44
C GLU A 5 65.45 -11.34 -12.87
N LYS A 6 64.46 -10.48 -13.20
CA LYS A 6 64.42 -9.48 -14.31
C LYS A 6 64.08 -9.96 -15.74
N LYS A 7 63.47 -9.17 -16.65
CA LYS A 7 62.61 -7.95 -16.72
C LYS A 7 62.48 -7.64 -18.23
N SER A 8 61.34 -7.08 -18.67
CA SER A 8 61.08 -6.12 -19.81
C SER A 8 59.84 -6.59 -20.63
N PHE A 9 58.69 -5.91 -20.72
CA PHE A 9 58.32 -4.55 -21.20
C PHE A 9 58.68 -4.25 -22.67
N ASP A 10 57.67 -4.31 -23.55
CA ASP A 10 57.14 -3.26 -24.48
C ASP A 10 56.25 -3.96 -25.55
N GLU A 11 54.95 -3.71 -25.65
CA GLU A 11 54.31 -2.64 -26.47
C GLU A 11 54.82 -2.68 -27.93
N ASP A 12 54.03 -2.81 -29.01
CA ASP A 12 52.65 -2.40 -29.27
C ASP A 12 52.26 -2.83 -30.72
N LYS A 13 50.97 -2.65 -31.07
CA LYS A 13 50.36 -2.50 -32.42
C LYS A 13 49.51 -3.63 -33.04
N ASN A 14 48.20 -3.36 -32.94
CA ASN A 14 47.14 -3.44 -33.96
C ASN A 14 46.44 -4.77 -34.25
N PRO A 15 45.16 -4.89 -33.83
CA PRO A 15 44.12 -5.51 -34.62
C PRO A 15 43.17 -4.44 -35.18
N LYS A 16 43.07 -4.39 -36.52
CA LYS A 16 42.05 -3.66 -37.27
C LYS A 16 40.66 -4.16 -36.85
N ARG A 17 39.86 -3.30 -36.20
CA ARG A 17 38.41 -3.50 -36.04
C ARG A 17 37.71 -3.18 -37.36
N VAL A 18 37.13 -4.21 -37.98
CA VAL A 18 36.09 -4.06 -38.99
C VAL A 18 34.82 -3.63 -38.24
N LYS A 19 34.33 -2.42 -38.52
CA LYS A 19 33.00 -1.97 -38.12
C LYS A 19 32.04 -2.48 -39.20
N GLU A 20 31.24 -3.49 -38.87
CA GLU A 20 30.01 -3.75 -39.61
C GLU A 20 28.93 -2.82 -39.06
N GLU A 21 28.48 -1.91 -39.91
CA GLU A 21 27.31 -1.08 -39.71
C GLU A 21 26.07 -1.97 -39.79
N ILE A 22 25.49 -2.30 -38.64
CA ILE A 22 24.11 -2.80 -38.57
C ILE A 22 23.23 -1.55 -38.46
N SER A 23 22.65 -1.16 -39.59
CA SER A 23 21.54 -0.22 -39.64
C SER A 23 20.35 -0.82 -38.90
N LEU A 24 20.18 -0.41 -37.63
CA LEU A 24 18.93 -0.63 -36.91
C LEU A 24 17.88 0.27 -37.55
N VAL A 25 16.94 -0.39 -38.24
CA VAL A 25 15.67 0.19 -38.64
C VAL A 25 14.97 0.62 -37.34
N ASN A 26 14.86 1.93 -37.12
CA ASN A 26 14.00 2.50 -36.11
C ASN A 26 12.56 2.10 -36.44
N PHE A 27 12.06 1.07 -35.78
CA PHE A 27 10.62 0.91 -35.60
C PHE A 27 10.24 1.86 -34.47
N GLU A 28 9.79 3.06 -34.85
CA GLU A 28 8.85 3.82 -34.04
C GLU A 28 7.57 2.98 -33.96
N THR A 29 7.53 2.07 -32.98
CA THR A 29 6.26 1.58 -32.47
C THR A 29 5.80 2.64 -31.51
N ASP A 30 4.94 3.53 -31.97
CA ASP A 30 4.09 4.34 -31.12
C ASP A 30 3.39 3.38 -30.16
N ASP A 31 3.87 3.31 -28.92
CA ASP A 31 3.21 2.57 -27.87
C ASP A 31 1.87 3.28 -27.61
N PRO A 32 0.70 2.65 -27.88
CA PRO A 32 -0.59 3.28 -27.61
C PRO A 32 -0.74 3.70 -26.13
N PHE A 33 0.12 3.19 -25.23
CA PHE A 33 0.20 3.63 -23.84
C PHE A 33 0.92 4.98 -23.65
N GLU A 34 1.96 5.33 -24.42
CA GLU A 34 2.61 6.65 -24.31
C GLU A 34 1.68 7.76 -24.83
N ILE A 35 1.00 7.52 -25.95
CA ILE A 35 -0.01 8.44 -26.51
C ILE A 35 -1.17 8.66 -25.52
N PHE A 36 -1.60 7.61 -24.82
CA PHE A 36 -2.66 7.71 -23.81
C PHE A 36 -2.25 8.57 -22.60
N PHE A 37 -0.99 8.49 -22.18
CA PHE A 37 -0.50 9.22 -21.01
C PHE A 37 -0.12 10.67 -21.30
N ASP A 38 0.23 11.01 -22.53
CA ASP A 38 0.49 12.39 -22.95
C ASP A 38 -0.80 13.21 -23.04
N ASN A 39 -1.91 12.63 -23.52
CA ASN A 39 -3.25 13.24 -23.47
C ASN A 39 -3.72 13.56 -22.03
N TYR A 40 -3.18 12.85 -21.04
CA TYR A 40 -3.54 13.04 -19.63
C TYR A 40 -2.95 14.33 -19.03
N LYS A 41 -1.81 14.82 -19.54
CA LYS A 41 -1.26 16.11 -19.08
C LYS A 41 -2.16 17.27 -19.51
N GLU A 42 -2.80 17.17 -20.67
CA GLU A 42 -3.68 18.20 -21.21
C GLU A 42 -5.04 18.24 -20.48
N ASN A 43 -5.61 17.08 -20.10
CA ASN A 43 -6.90 17.02 -19.41
C ASN A 43 -6.89 17.46 -17.93
N ILE A 44 -5.73 17.48 -17.26
CA ILE A 44 -5.63 17.93 -15.87
C ILE A 44 -5.92 19.44 -15.74
N GLU A 45 -5.67 20.24 -16.78
CA GLU A 45 -5.99 21.67 -16.76
C GLU A 45 -7.51 21.93 -16.82
N GLU A 46 -8.30 21.00 -17.36
CA GLU A 46 -9.75 21.14 -17.54
C GLU A 46 -10.55 20.77 -16.28
N ILE A 47 -10.06 19.82 -15.47
CA ILE A 47 -10.69 19.38 -14.21
C ILE A 47 -10.52 20.43 -13.08
N LEU A 48 -9.66 21.44 -13.26
CA LEU A 48 -9.28 22.41 -12.23
C LEU A 48 -10.19 23.64 -12.13
N GLN A 49 -11.32 23.69 -12.83
CA GLN A 49 -12.28 24.80 -12.67
C GLN A 49 -13.21 24.57 -11.47
N PRO A 50 -13.24 25.49 -10.49
CA PRO A 50 -14.14 25.39 -9.35
C PRO A 50 -15.57 25.77 -9.73
N GLU A 51 -16.54 24.88 -9.49
CA GLU A 51 -17.94 25.28 -9.41
C GLU A 51 -18.23 25.89 -8.03
N ASP A 52 -18.53 27.18 -8.02
CA ASP A 52 -19.06 27.90 -6.86
C ASP A 52 -20.51 27.46 -6.62
N ASN A 53 -20.76 26.65 -5.59
CA ASN A 53 -22.11 26.44 -5.05
C ASN A 53 -22.12 26.68 -3.54
N ASN A 54 -22.63 27.86 -3.18
CA ASN A 54 -23.07 28.24 -1.85
C ASN A 54 -24.37 27.51 -1.50
N GLU A 55 -24.37 26.67 -0.46
CA GLU A 55 -25.61 26.35 0.26
C GLU A 55 -25.41 26.42 1.77
N ASN A 56 -26.31 27.19 2.37
CA ASN A 56 -26.44 27.47 3.79
C ASN A 56 -26.85 26.22 4.57
N VAL A 57 -26.19 25.94 5.68
CA VAL A 57 -26.61 24.90 6.63
C VAL A 57 -27.22 25.57 7.86
N GLU A 58 -28.54 25.44 8.00
CA GLU A 58 -29.29 25.75 9.22
C GLU A 58 -28.97 24.73 10.33
N LEU A 59 -28.67 25.24 11.53
CA LEU A 59 -28.44 24.46 12.75
C LEU A 59 -29.79 24.01 13.36
N LEU A 60 -30.00 22.70 13.48
CA LEU A 60 -31.12 22.11 14.22
C LEU A 60 -30.71 21.80 15.67
N ASP A 61 -31.46 22.40 16.61
CA ASP A 61 -31.43 22.13 18.05
C ASP A 61 -31.76 20.67 18.36
N THR A 62 -30.78 19.91 18.85
CA THR A 62 -31.00 18.57 19.42
C THR A 62 -31.34 18.67 20.91
N LYS A 63 -32.60 18.35 21.25
CA LYS A 63 -33.06 18.10 22.62
C LYS A 63 -32.40 16.83 23.17
N GLU A 64 -31.72 16.95 24.31
CA GLU A 64 -31.17 15.82 25.06
C GLU A 64 -32.27 14.88 25.59
N PRO A 65 -32.14 13.55 25.43
CA PRO A 65 -32.99 12.62 26.16
C PRO A 65 -32.49 12.43 27.60
N LYS A 66 -33.39 12.67 28.56
CA LYS A 66 -33.20 12.39 29.98
C LYS A 66 -32.87 10.91 30.19
N SER A 67 -31.66 10.62 30.67
CA SER A 67 -31.23 9.28 31.05
C SER A 67 -31.83 8.88 32.41
N SER A 68 -32.68 7.85 32.41
CA SER A 68 -33.05 7.13 33.62
C SER A 68 -31.87 6.26 34.04
N LYS A 69 -31.25 6.60 35.18
CA LYS A 69 -30.18 5.80 35.79
C LYS A 69 -30.78 4.49 36.33
N SER A 70 -30.72 3.41 35.55
CA SER A 70 -30.89 2.06 36.08
C SER A 70 -29.69 1.74 36.96
N LYS A 71 -29.94 1.41 38.24
CA LYS A 71 -28.90 0.92 39.15
C LYS A 71 -28.54 -0.50 38.70
N LEU A 72 -27.32 -0.67 38.19
CA LEU A 72 -26.73 -1.98 37.93
C LEU A 72 -26.79 -2.80 39.22
N THR A 73 -27.38 -3.99 39.17
CA THR A 73 -27.35 -4.90 40.32
C THR A 73 -26.05 -5.70 40.31
N ASP A 74 -25.57 -6.12 41.50
CA ASP A 74 -24.35 -6.93 41.62
C ASP A 74 -24.44 -8.24 40.83
N ASN A 75 -25.65 -8.74 40.57
CA ASN A 75 -25.86 -9.90 39.71
C ASN A 75 -25.62 -9.59 38.23
N ASP A 76 -25.95 -8.38 37.76
CA ASP A 76 -25.59 -7.92 36.41
C ASP A 76 -24.09 -7.76 36.27
N PHE A 77 -23.42 -7.22 37.31
CA PHE A 77 -21.97 -7.10 37.36
C PHE A 77 -21.27 -8.46 37.35
N MET A 78 -21.78 -9.43 38.12
CA MET A 78 -21.25 -10.80 38.14
C MET A 78 -21.51 -11.56 36.83
N ASN A 79 -22.60 -11.26 36.11
CA ASN A 79 -22.84 -11.82 34.79
C ASN A 79 -21.93 -11.20 33.71
N ILE A 80 -21.57 -9.92 33.84
CA ILE A 80 -20.55 -9.28 32.99
C ILE A 80 -19.15 -9.86 33.28
N LEU A 81 -18.83 -10.18 34.53
CA LEU A 81 -17.54 -10.80 34.88
C LEU A 81 -17.44 -12.29 34.51
N LYS A 82 -18.57 -12.95 34.27
CA LYS A 82 -18.67 -14.35 33.82
C LYS A 82 -18.66 -14.49 32.30
N PHE A 83 -18.12 -13.52 31.55
CA PHE A 83 -17.63 -13.78 30.20
C PHE A 83 -16.51 -14.82 30.31
N THR A 84 -17.00 -16.04 30.21
CA THR A 84 -16.29 -17.30 30.13
C THR A 84 -15.20 -17.12 29.11
N LYS A 85 -14.00 -17.61 29.42
CA LYS A 85 -12.94 -17.84 28.45
C LYS A 85 -13.50 -18.74 27.35
N ILE A 86 -14.12 -18.13 26.35
CA ILE A 86 -14.35 -18.78 25.08
C ILE A 86 -12.97 -18.74 24.44
N GLU A 87 -12.19 -19.81 24.63
CA GLU A 87 -11.08 -20.14 23.75
C GLU A 87 -11.69 -20.39 22.37
N LYS A 88 -12.02 -19.31 21.65
CA LYS A 88 -12.25 -19.40 20.22
C LYS A 88 -10.92 -19.89 19.65
N PRO A 89 -10.88 -20.99 18.87
CA PRO A 89 -9.70 -21.29 18.08
C PRO A 89 -9.36 -20.02 17.29
N LEU A 90 -8.13 -19.55 17.45
CA LEU A 90 -7.61 -18.35 16.81
C LEU A 90 -7.81 -18.50 15.29
N LYS A 91 -8.88 -17.89 14.75
CA LYS A 91 -9.03 -17.73 13.31
C LYS A 91 -7.79 -16.97 12.85
N LYS A 92 -7.06 -17.52 11.87
CA LYS A 92 -6.14 -16.73 11.05
C LYS A 92 -6.97 -15.54 10.56
N CYS A 93 -6.70 -14.37 11.13
CA CYS A 93 -7.39 -13.16 10.71
C CYS A 93 -6.66 -12.74 9.44
N ASN A 94 -7.25 -13.04 8.28
CA ASN A 94 -6.77 -12.54 7.00
C ASN A 94 -7.07 -11.04 6.96
N VAL A 95 -6.22 -10.25 7.62
CA VAL A 95 -6.33 -8.80 7.57
C VAL A 95 -5.77 -8.36 6.24
N PHE A 96 -6.69 -8.05 5.32
CA PHE A 96 -6.37 -7.49 4.03
C PHE A 96 -6.39 -5.97 4.16
N GLY A 97 -5.20 -5.38 4.28
CA GLY A 97 -5.07 -3.94 4.44
C GLY A 97 -3.68 -3.50 4.89
N ILE A 98 -3.45 -2.20 4.77
CA ILE A 98 -2.23 -1.55 5.25
C ILE A 98 -2.46 -1.12 6.70
N CYS A 99 -1.73 -1.75 7.63
CA CYS A 99 -1.77 -1.42 9.05
C CYS A 99 -0.72 -0.34 9.34
N GLN A 100 -1.03 0.61 10.22
CA GLN A 100 -0.04 1.62 10.67
C GLN A 100 0.83 1.14 11.84
N GLN A 101 0.33 0.14 12.56
CA GLN A 101 0.99 -0.45 13.71
C GLN A 101 0.62 -1.92 13.76
N LEU A 102 1.62 -2.77 13.99
CA LEU A 102 1.43 -4.20 14.20
C LEU A 102 2.10 -4.59 15.50
N LYS A 103 1.35 -5.23 16.41
CA LYS A 103 1.90 -5.73 17.66
C LYS A 103 2.05 -7.24 17.59
N ILE A 104 3.25 -7.69 17.90
CA ILE A 104 3.65 -9.10 17.82
C ILE A 104 4.01 -9.58 19.23
N LEU A 105 3.47 -10.73 19.62
CA LEU A 105 3.89 -11.47 20.80
C LEU A 105 4.69 -12.69 20.35
N SER A 106 5.93 -12.77 20.79
CA SER A 106 6.82 -13.89 20.51
C SER A 106 7.22 -14.60 21.79
N ASN A 107 7.35 -15.93 21.75
CA ASN A 107 7.94 -16.69 22.86
C ASN A 107 9.47 -16.60 22.87
N ASN A 108 10.07 -16.25 21.73
CA ASN A 108 11.51 -16.14 21.53
C ASN A 108 11.90 -14.67 21.37
N GLU A 109 13.15 -14.35 21.67
CA GLU A 109 13.70 -13.04 21.33
C GLU A 109 13.82 -12.91 19.81
N LEU A 110 13.13 -11.92 19.25
CA LEU A 110 13.25 -11.54 17.85
C LEU A 110 14.33 -10.46 17.73
N ASP A 111 15.40 -10.78 17.02
CA ASP A 111 16.51 -9.84 16.79
C ASP A 111 16.45 -9.25 15.38
N GLY A 112 16.69 -7.94 15.30
CA GLY A 112 17.13 -7.28 14.07
C GLY A 112 16.12 -7.18 12.92
N PHE A 113 14.82 -7.37 13.16
CA PHE A 113 13.84 -7.28 12.07
C PHE A 113 13.74 -5.86 11.51
N LYS A 114 14.11 -5.73 10.23
CA LYS A 114 14.00 -4.51 9.45
C LYS A 114 13.49 -4.85 8.06
N ILE A 115 12.34 -4.30 7.70
CA ILE A 115 11.84 -4.34 6.31
C ILE A 115 12.00 -2.95 5.72
N THR A 116 12.61 -2.87 4.55
CA THR A 116 12.60 -1.66 3.73
C THR A 116 11.45 -1.74 2.74
N LEU A 117 10.60 -0.72 2.75
CA LEU A 117 9.45 -0.52 1.88
C LEU A 117 9.59 0.82 1.16
N TYR A 118 8.82 0.97 0.09
CA TYR A 118 8.74 2.18 -0.72
C TYR A 118 7.28 2.64 -0.73
N LYS A 119 7.04 3.92 -0.45
CA LYS A 119 5.69 4.47 -0.35
C LYS A 119 5.54 5.84 -0.96
N PHE A 120 4.32 6.17 -1.38
CA PHE A 120 3.94 7.52 -1.76
C PHE A 120 2.43 7.74 -1.56
N PRO A 121 1.96 8.90 -1.07
CA PRO A 121 2.74 10.02 -0.56
C PRO A 121 3.35 9.73 0.83
N PHE A 122 3.89 10.76 1.48
CA PHE A 122 4.52 10.64 2.81
C PHE A 122 3.54 10.17 3.90
N GLU A 123 2.25 10.48 3.78
CA GLU A 123 1.20 10.08 4.71
C GLU A 123 0.07 9.31 4.01
N MET A 124 -0.41 8.24 4.66
CA MET A 124 -1.45 7.37 4.09
C MET A 124 -2.86 8.01 4.07
N ASN A 125 -3.09 9.04 4.88
CA ASN A 125 -4.39 9.71 5.01
C ASN A 125 -4.30 11.19 4.61
N LEU A 126 -3.40 11.52 3.67
CA LEU A 126 -3.21 12.89 3.21
C LEU A 126 -4.49 13.39 2.54
N LYS A 127 -5.16 14.36 3.16
CA LYS A 127 -6.41 14.94 2.67
C LYS A 127 -6.14 15.90 1.52
N PHE A 128 -7.09 15.97 0.59
CA PHE A 128 -7.08 16.95 -0.47
C PHE A 128 -7.68 18.27 0.03
N ASP A 129 -6.98 19.40 -0.15
CA ASP A 129 -7.38 20.71 0.38
C ASP A 129 -7.43 21.82 -0.70
N ASN A 130 -7.44 21.43 -1.98
CA ASN A 130 -7.38 22.33 -3.15
C ASN A 130 -6.14 23.25 -3.21
N SER A 131 -5.18 23.15 -2.29
CA SER A 131 -3.96 23.95 -2.34
C SER A 131 -3.09 23.56 -3.54
N GLU A 132 -2.32 24.51 -4.07
CA GLU A 132 -1.38 24.24 -5.15
C GLU A 132 -0.35 23.16 -4.80
N ILE A 133 0.03 23.07 -3.52
CA ILE A 133 0.98 22.09 -3.02
C ILE A 133 0.37 20.68 -3.13
N ILE A 134 -0.86 20.51 -2.69
CA ILE A 134 -1.57 19.23 -2.77
C ILE A 134 -1.85 18.84 -4.23
N LYS A 135 -2.20 19.80 -5.09
CA LYS A 135 -2.33 19.56 -6.54
C LYS A 135 -1.01 19.04 -7.14
N LYS A 136 0.12 19.66 -6.79
CA LYS A 136 1.46 19.19 -7.19
C LYS A 136 1.78 17.80 -6.63
N ILE A 137 1.41 17.51 -5.38
CA ILE A 137 1.58 16.16 -4.80
C ILE A 137 0.74 15.14 -5.57
N PHE A 138 -0.48 15.47 -5.98
CA PHE A 138 -1.31 14.59 -6.80
C PHE A 138 -0.70 14.34 -8.19
N LEU A 139 -0.15 15.37 -8.85
CA LEU A 139 0.60 15.20 -10.10
C LEU A 139 1.78 14.23 -9.94
N ILE A 140 2.53 14.33 -8.84
CA ILE A 140 3.62 13.40 -8.53
C ILE A 140 3.08 12.00 -8.23
N PHE A 141 1.92 11.88 -7.57
CA PHE A 141 1.24 10.60 -7.36
C PHE A 141 0.92 9.92 -8.68
N VAL A 142 0.42 10.66 -9.67
CA VAL A 142 0.12 10.13 -11.01
C VAL A 142 1.37 9.47 -11.63
N SER A 143 2.52 10.15 -11.64
CA SER A 143 3.78 9.56 -12.12
C SER A 143 4.21 8.34 -11.30
N SER A 144 4.07 8.42 -9.97
CA SER A 144 4.42 7.34 -9.04
C SER A 144 3.60 6.07 -9.29
N LEU A 145 2.28 6.22 -9.49
CA LEU A 145 1.38 5.10 -9.76
C LEU A 145 1.66 4.50 -11.14
N LYS A 146 1.92 5.33 -12.15
CA LYS A 146 2.29 4.87 -13.49
C LYS A 146 3.55 4.00 -13.47
N ASP A 147 4.62 4.44 -12.80
CA ASP A 147 5.85 3.64 -12.70
C ASP A 147 5.66 2.36 -11.88
N ALA A 148 4.91 2.42 -10.77
CA ALA A 148 4.57 1.22 -9.99
C ALA A 148 3.80 0.21 -10.85
N PHE A 149 2.83 0.67 -11.64
CA PHE A 149 2.05 -0.18 -12.53
C PHE A 149 2.86 -0.71 -13.72
N LYS A 150 3.78 0.08 -14.27
CA LYS A 150 4.72 -0.37 -15.30
C LYS A 150 5.56 -1.54 -14.79
N LYS A 151 6.15 -1.40 -13.60
CA LYS A 151 6.94 -2.44 -12.93
C LYS A 151 6.13 -3.68 -12.61
N TYR A 152 4.86 -3.50 -12.25
CA TYR A 152 3.93 -4.61 -12.08
C TYR A 152 3.72 -5.40 -13.38
N LYS A 153 3.47 -4.72 -14.51
CA LYS A 153 3.27 -5.37 -15.81
C LYS A 153 4.54 -6.04 -16.35
N GLU A 154 5.67 -5.34 -16.33
CA GLU A 154 6.90 -5.78 -16.97
C GLU A 154 7.70 -6.76 -16.10
N GLU A 155 7.75 -6.50 -14.79
CA GLU A 155 8.64 -7.22 -13.86
C GLU A 155 7.88 -8.07 -12.85
N LYS A 156 6.54 -8.07 -12.87
CA LYS A 156 5.68 -8.75 -11.87
C LYS A 156 5.97 -8.28 -10.44
N LYS A 157 6.38 -7.02 -10.29
CA LYS A 157 6.63 -6.39 -8.99
C LYS A 157 5.31 -5.97 -8.35
N GLU A 158 4.93 -6.67 -7.30
CA GLU A 158 3.68 -6.42 -6.59
C GLU A 158 3.70 -5.07 -5.86
N PHE A 159 2.52 -4.47 -5.77
CA PHE A 159 2.30 -3.24 -5.01
C PHE A 159 0.86 -3.16 -4.51
N PHE A 160 0.65 -2.24 -3.57
CA PHE A 160 -0.61 -2.04 -2.87
C PHE A 160 -1.03 -0.60 -3.02
N VAL A 161 -2.33 -0.38 -3.19
CA VAL A 161 -2.91 0.95 -3.23
C VAL A 161 -4.00 1.04 -2.18
N LYS A 162 -3.91 2.02 -1.29
CA LYS A 162 -5.06 2.47 -0.52
C LYS A 162 -5.77 3.54 -1.33
N PHE A 163 -7.03 3.29 -1.65
CA PHE A 163 -7.89 4.18 -2.42
C PHE A 163 -9.17 4.43 -1.61
N ASN A 164 -9.37 5.68 -1.18
CA ASN A 164 -10.40 6.02 -0.19
C ASN A 164 -10.24 5.18 1.10
N CYS A 165 -11.28 4.44 1.48
CA CYS A 165 -11.28 3.54 2.63
C CYS A 165 -10.94 2.09 2.27
N ASP A 166 -10.67 1.82 0.99
CA ASP A 166 -10.45 0.49 0.44
C ASP A 166 -8.97 0.24 0.13
N PHE A 167 -8.63 -1.04 0.05
CA PHE A 167 -7.28 -1.50 -0.28
C PHE A 167 -7.32 -2.34 -1.54
N LEU A 168 -6.34 -2.12 -2.40
CA LEU A 168 -6.10 -2.87 -3.62
C LEU A 168 -4.72 -3.54 -3.53
N HIS A 169 -4.65 -4.82 -3.88
CA HIS A 169 -3.41 -5.58 -4.00
C HIS A 169 -3.22 -5.94 -5.48
N PHE A 170 -2.20 -5.36 -6.10
CA PHE A 170 -1.75 -5.69 -7.46
C PHE A 170 -0.72 -6.82 -7.38
N GLY A 171 -1.20 -8.06 -7.31
CA GLY A 171 -0.40 -9.28 -7.27
C GLY A 171 -0.59 -10.13 -8.54
N SER A 172 -0.56 -11.46 -8.42
CA SER A 172 -0.91 -12.36 -9.54
C SER A 172 -2.28 -12.07 -10.18
N GLU A 173 -3.19 -11.55 -9.36
CA GLU A 173 -4.49 -11.01 -9.72
C GLU A 173 -4.71 -9.72 -8.90
N LEU A 174 -5.61 -8.86 -9.36
CA LEU A 174 -5.97 -7.66 -8.59
C LEU A 174 -7.06 -8.03 -7.58
N LYS A 175 -6.75 -7.87 -6.29
CA LYS A 175 -7.71 -8.08 -5.18
C LYS A 175 -8.07 -6.76 -4.55
N THR A 176 -9.33 -6.57 -4.18
CA THR A 176 -9.77 -5.39 -3.43
C THR A 176 -10.78 -5.73 -2.35
N THR A 177 -10.88 -4.86 -1.34
CA THR A 177 -11.96 -4.90 -0.35
C THR A 177 -13.32 -4.60 -0.99
N LYS A 178 -14.39 -5.10 -0.36
CA LYS A 178 -15.77 -4.99 -0.86
C LYS A 178 -16.32 -3.56 -0.94
N GLY A 179 -15.70 -2.58 -0.28
CA GLY A 179 -16.15 -1.18 -0.34
C GLY A 179 -16.07 -0.59 -1.75
N LEU A 180 -15.18 -1.11 -2.60
CA LEU A 180 -15.00 -0.65 -3.97
C LEU A 180 -16.10 -1.13 -4.94
N LYS A 181 -16.94 -2.10 -4.55
CA LYS A 181 -17.94 -2.75 -5.41
C LYS A 181 -18.79 -1.76 -6.21
N LYS A 182 -19.33 -0.74 -5.52
CA LYS A 182 -20.22 0.25 -6.15
C LYS A 182 -19.50 1.06 -7.23
N ILE A 183 -18.24 1.41 -6.98
CA ILE A 183 -17.42 2.19 -7.92
C ILE A 183 -17.05 1.33 -9.12
N LEU A 184 -16.69 0.06 -8.91
CA LEU A 184 -16.39 -0.87 -10.00
C LEU A 184 -17.60 -1.07 -10.93
N LEU A 185 -18.79 -1.30 -10.37
CA LEU A 185 -20.03 -1.44 -11.15
C LEU A 185 -20.38 -0.16 -11.92
N ALA A 186 -20.20 1.01 -11.32
CA ALA A 186 -20.48 2.30 -11.96
C ALA A 186 -19.55 2.59 -13.15
N ASN A 187 -18.39 1.95 -13.21
CA ASN A 187 -17.40 2.08 -14.29
C ASN A 187 -17.37 0.84 -15.19
N GLU A 188 -18.39 -0.03 -15.11
CA GLU A 188 -18.53 -1.22 -15.93
C GLU A 188 -17.33 -2.19 -15.88
N ILE A 189 -16.60 -2.19 -14.75
CA ILE A 189 -15.44 -3.06 -14.54
C ILE A 189 -15.92 -4.44 -14.11
N ASN A 190 -15.49 -5.49 -14.82
CA ASN A 190 -15.86 -6.86 -14.49
C ASN A 190 -15.08 -7.37 -13.28
N PHE A 191 -15.75 -8.10 -12.38
CA PHE A 191 -15.11 -8.72 -11.22
C PHE A 191 -15.89 -9.94 -10.73
N THR A 192 -15.25 -10.74 -9.88
CA THR A 192 -15.85 -11.85 -9.15
C THR A 192 -15.76 -11.59 -7.64
N GLU A 193 -16.73 -12.10 -6.89
CA GLU A 193 -16.75 -12.00 -5.43
C GLU A 193 -16.44 -13.36 -4.82
N GLU A 194 -15.34 -13.44 -4.06
CA GLU A 194 -14.93 -14.64 -3.35
C GLU A 194 -14.64 -14.28 -1.88
N ASP A 195 -15.27 -15.02 -0.95
CA ASP A 195 -15.16 -14.81 0.49
C ASP A 195 -15.39 -13.34 0.93
N GLU A 196 -14.35 -12.67 1.39
CA GLU A 196 -14.33 -11.29 1.92
C GLU A 196 -13.79 -10.28 0.87
N TYR A 197 -13.45 -10.72 -0.34
CA TYR A 197 -12.73 -9.93 -1.34
C TYR A 197 -13.41 -9.89 -2.69
N ILE A 198 -13.02 -8.90 -3.49
CA ILE A 198 -13.36 -8.77 -4.90
C ILE A 198 -12.10 -9.08 -5.71
N HIS A 199 -12.24 -9.97 -6.67
CA HIS A 199 -11.19 -10.39 -7.58
C HIS A 199 -11.45 -9.79 -8.96
N ILE A 200 -10.48 -9.01 -9.44
CA ILE A 200 -10.54 -8.31 -10.71
C ILE A 200 -9.59 -9.03 -11.68
N PRO A 201 -10.08 -9.55 -12.80
CA PRO A 201 -9.26 -10.30 -13.74
C PRO A 201 -8.26 -9.40 -14.46
N PHE A 202 -7.18 -10.00 -14.98
CA PHE A 202 -6.04 -9.25 -15.51
C PHE A 202 -6.39 -8.25 -16.63
N ASN A 203 -7.36 -8.58 -17.48
CA ASN A 203 -7.83 -7.73 -18.58
C ASN A 203 -8.52 -6.45 -18.09
N GLU A 204 -9.03 -6.43 -16.86
CA GLU A 204 -9.77 -5.30 -16.26
C GLU A 204 -8.87 -4.39 -15.42
N ILE A 205 -7.64 -4.83 -15.09
CA ILE A 205 -6.73 -4.09 -14.20
C ILE A 205 -6.40 -2.70 -14.75
N CYS A 206 -6.27 -2.55 -16.07
CA CYS A 206 -6.00 -1.25 -16.69
C CYS A 206 -7.14 -0.25 -16.41
N LEU A 207 -8.39 -0.70 -16.50
CA LEU A 207 -9.56 0.14 -16.20
C LEU A 207 -9.59 0.58 -14.73
N VAL A 208 -9.11 -0.27 -13.81
CA VAL A 208 -8.98 0.11 -12.39
C VAL A 208 -7.90 1.17 -12.19
N VAL A 209 -6.77 1.05 -12.89
CA VAL A 209 -5.72 2.08 -12.83
C VAL A 209 -6.23 3.40 -13.41
N ASP A 210 -6.94 3.35 -14.55
CA ASP A 210 -7.54 4.53 -15.16
C ASP A 210 -8.58 5.17 -14.24
N LEU A 211 -9.40 4.37 -13.55
CA LEU A 211 -10.33 4.84 -12.52
C LEU A 211 -9.61 5.57 -11.37
N ILE A 212 -8.48 5.04 -10.89
CA ILE A 212 -7.71 5.66 -9.80
C ILE A 212 -7.07 6.96 -10.26
N LEU A 213 -6.58 7.01 -11.51
CA LEU A 213 -5.95 8.19 -12.08
C LEU A 213 -6.96 9.31 -12.42
N ASN A 214 -8.18 8.95 -12.84
CA ASN A 214 -9.26 9.86 -13.20
C ASN A 214 -10.18 10.23 -12.02
N ILE A 215 -9.80 9.95 -10.76
CA ILE A 215 -10.70 10.25 -9.64
C ILE A 215 -10.91 11.76 -9.50
N ASN A 216 -12.17 12.16 -9.44
CA ASN A 216 -12.55 13.51 -9.05
C ASN A 216 -12.32 13.69 -7.55
N LEU A 217 -11.21 14.33 -7.20
CA LEU A 217 -10.87 14.64 -5.81
C LEU A 217 -11.69 15.83 -5.30
N THR A 218 -12.34 15.62 -4.17
CA THR A 218 -13.05 16.66 -3.41
C THR A 218 -12.30 16.96 -2.12
N VAL A 219 -12.68 18.02 -1.39
CA VAL A 219 -12.02 18.42 -0.13
C VAL A 219 -12.10 17.35 0.97
N THR A 220 -13.00 16.37 0.84
CA THR A 220 -13.12 15.24 1.76
C THR A 220 -12.30 14.01 1.30
N SER A 221 -11.79 14.03 0.08
CA SER A 221 -11.02 12.94 -0.50
C SER A 221 -9.62 12.85 0.11
N THR A 222 -9.10 11.64 0.17
CA THR A 222 -7.70 11.37 0.49
C THR A 222 -6.94 11.06 -0.78
N ILE A 223 -5.75 11.61 -0.95
CA ILE A 223 -4.86 11.22 -2.05
C ILE A 223 -4.57 9.71 -1.90
N PRO A 224 -4.70 8.91 -2.97
CA PRO A 224 -4.42 7.49 -2.87
C PRO A 224 -2.97 7.23 -2.47
N PHE A 225 -2.74 6.13 -1.77
CA PHE A 225 -1.44 5.80 -1.21
C PHE A 225 -0.92 4.50 -1.80
N VAL A 226 0.27 4.56 -2.39
CA VAL A 226 1.00 3.42 -2.97
C VAL A 226 2.01 2.89 -1.96
N LEU A 227 2.08 1.57 -1.81
CA LEU A 227 3.07 0.86 -1.01
C LEU A 227 3.64 -0.32 -1.81
N SER A 228 4.95 -0.49 -1.80
CA SER A 228 5.61 -1.64 -2.44
C SER A 228 6.87 -2.06 -1.68
N LYS A 229 7.29 -3.31 -1.87
CA LYS A 229 8.64 -3.80 -1.50
C LYS A 229 9.71 -3.29 -2.47
N TYR A 230 9.32 -2.85 -3.67
CA TYR A 230 10.22 -2.46 -4.74
C TYR A 230 10.22 -0.94 -4.95
N PRO A 231 11.36 -0.35 -5.32
CA PRO A 231 11.43 1.08 -5.61
C PRO A 231 10.60 1.43 -6.84
N PHE A 232 9.85 2.53 -6.75
CA PHE A 232 9.16 3.17 -7.86
C PHE A 232 9.47 4.68 -7.93
N GLU A 233 9.14 5.31 -9.05
CA GLU A 233 9.39 6.73 -9.28
C GLU A 233 8.77 7.58 -8.16
N ASN A 234 9.52 8.57 -7.67
CA ASN A 234 9.13 9.46 -6.56
C ASN A 234 8.80 8.75 -5.23
N SER A 235 9.04 7.43 -5.12
CA SER A 235 8.80 6.70 -3.88
C SER A 235 9.74 7.14 -2.77
N MET A 236 9.20 7.19 -1.55
CA MET A 236 9.96 7.46 -0.34
C MET A 236 10.33 6.14 0.32
N VAL A 237 11.61 5.98 0.64
CA VAL A 237 12.10 4.82 1.40
C VAL A 237 11.56 4.90 2.82
N TYR A 238 10.95 3.82 3.28
CA TYR A 238 10.45 3.66 4.63
C TYR A 238 11.01 2.37 5.24
N SER A 239 11.64 2.48 6.41
CA SER A 239 12.11 1.31 7.16
C SER A 239 11.14 0.99 8.28
N VAL A 240 10.48 -0.15 8.20
CA VAL A 240 9.70 -0.73 9.29
C VAL A 240 10.69 -1.24 10.32
N ASN A 241 10.69 -0.60 11.50
CA ASN A 241 11.55 -0.98 12.61
C ASN A 241 10.72 -1.65 13.70
N MET A 242 11.23 -2.75 14.22
CA MET A 242 10.65 -3.45 15.35
C MET A 242 11.18 -2.89 16.67
N LYS A 243 10.27 -2.54 17.58
CA LYS A 243 10.61 -2.06 18.93
C LYS A 243 10.12 -3.06 19.98
N LYS A 244 11.03 -3.57 20.80
CA LYS A 244 10.70 -4.34 22.01
C LYS A 244 10.03 -3.42 23.02
N ILE A 245 8.86 -3.82 23.52
CA ILE A 245 8.08 -3.03 24.48
C ILE A 245 8.24 -3.58 25.89
N ARG A 246 7.79 -4.81 26.11
CA ARG A 246 7.77 -5.44 27.43
C ARG A 246 7.59 -6.94 27.34
N THR A 247 7.97 -7.63 28.41
CA THR A 247 7.65 -9.05 28.62
C THR A 247 6.27 -9.17 29.28
N ILE A 248 5.46 -10.13 28.84
CA ILE A 248 4.07 -10.35 29.29
C ILE A 248 3.92 -11.83 29.64
N LYS A 249 3.25 -12.13 30.77
CA LYS A 249 2.87 -13.50 31.14
C LYS A 249 1.39 -13.70 30.80
N GLN A 250 1.09 -14.65 29.91
CA GLN A 250 -0.27 -14.99 29.51
C GLN A 250 -0.42 -16.51 29.46
N GLU A 251 -1.48 -17.06 30.08
CA GLU A 251 -1.79 -18.51 30.08
C GLU A 251 -0.61 -19.39 30.54
N GLY A 252 0.16 -18.91 31.53
CA GLY A 252 1.33 -19.63 32.06
C GLY A 252 2.58 -19.56 31.18
N LYS A 253 2.51 -18.96 29.98
CA LYS A 253 3.64 -18.74 29.07
C LYS A 253 4.16 -17.30 29.16
N ILE A 254 5.45 -17.11 28.91
CA ILE A 254 6.10 -15.81 28.85
C ILE A 254 6.25 -15.42 27.39
N TYR A 255 5.75 -14.24 27.03
CA TYR A 255 5.89 -13.65 25.71
C TYR A 255 6.66 -12.35 25.80
N ILE A 256 7.40 -12.01 24.76
CA ILE A 256 7.98 -10.70 24.54
C ILE A 256 7.09 -9.96 23.55
N SER A 257 6.65 -8.76 23.93
CA SER A 257 5.84 -7.89 23.07
C SER A 257 6.72 -6.96 22.27
N TYR A 258 6.49 -6.96 20.96
CA TYR A 258 7.11 -6.09 19.97
C TYR A 258 6.05 -5.25 19.28
N ILE A 259 6.43 -4.05 18.83
CA ILE A 259 5.62 -3.18 18.00
C ILE A 259 6.42 -2.85 16.74
N LEU A 260 5.80 -3.05 15.58
CA LEU A 260 6.25 -2.55 14.30
C LEU A 260 5.41 -1.32 13.97
N ASN A 261 6.07 -0.24 13.62
CA ASN A 261 5.41 1.00 13.21
C ASN A 261 5.57 1.22 11.71
N GLY A 262 4.54 1.79 11.10
CA GLY A 262 4.53 2.20 9.71
C GLY A 262 3.45 1.52 8.89
N PRO A 263 3.25 1.97 7.64
CA PRO A 263 2.37 1.29 6.69
C PRO A 263 2.96 -0.08 6.37
N ILE A 264 2.35 -1.13 6.90
CA ILE A 264 2.76 -2.52 6.77
C ILE A 264 1.60 -3.29 6.16
N TRP A 265 1.85 -3.97 5.05
CA TRP A 265 0.96 -5.02 4.57
C TRP A 265 1.29 -6.32 5.29
N LEU A 266 0.29 -7.06 5.77
CA LEU A 266 0.52 -8.20 6.67
C LEU A 266 1.38 -9.30 6.03
N GLU A 267 1.17 -9.57 4.74
CA GLU A 267 1.94 -10.58 3.99
C GLU A 267 3.44 -10.21 3.87
N PHE A 268 3.81 -8.95 4.12
CA PHE A 268 5.22 -8.59 4.20
C PHE A 268 5.91 -9.13 5.46
N CYS A 269 5.12 -9.53 6.46
CA CYS A 269 5.60 -10.06 7.73
C CYS A 269 5.39 -11.57 7.86
N ASP A 270 5.09 -12.30 6.79
CA ASP A 270 4.85 -13.74 6.85
C ASP A 270 6.02 -14.51 7.47
N ASP A 271 7.27 -14.13 7.16
CA ASP A 271 8.49 -14.70 7.77
C ASP A 271 8.50 -14.57 9.31
N LEU A 272 7.91 -13.50 9.86
CA LEU A 272 7.75 -13.34 11.31
C LEU A 272 6.63 -14.22 11.87
N LEU A 273 5.63 -14.58 11.08
CA LEU A 273 4.47 -15.34 11.53
C LEU A 273 4.72 -16.85 11.56
N GLU A 274 5.68 -17.34 10.77
CA GLU A 274 6.09 -18.76 10.78
C GLU A 274 6.65 -19.23 12.14
N HIS A 275 7.14 -18.31 12.98
CA HIS A 275 7.87 -18.62 14.21
C HIS A 275 6.98 -18.77 15.48
N ASN A 276 5.74 -19.26 15.37
CA ASN A 276 4.77 -19.36 16.47
C ASN A 276 4.43 -18.02 17.15
N ASN A 277 4.54 -16.93 16.40
CA ASN A 277 4.25 -15.58 16.89
C ASN A 277 2.76 -15.28 16.81
N LYS A 278 2.23 -14.63 17.85
CA LYS A 278 0.83 -14.18 17.88
C LYS A 278 0.76 -12.71 17.51
N ILE A 279 0.03 -12.38 16.45
CA ILE A 279 -0.37 -10.99 16.19
C ILE A 279 -1.47 -10.64 17.19
N VAL A 280 -1.31 -9.50 17.86
CA VAL A 280 -2.34 -8.92 18.72
C VAL A 280 -2.68 -7.56 18.14
N TRP A 281 -3.95 -7.38 17.79
CA TRP A 281 -4.49 -6.11 17.32
C TRP A 281 -4.91 -5.25 18.51
#